data_AF-A0A955R3F8-F1
#
_entry.id   AF-A0A955R3F8-F1
#
_cell.length_a   1.000
_cell.length_b   1.000
_cell.length_c   1.000
_cell.angle_alpha   90.00
_cell.angle_beta   90.00
_cell.angle_gamma   90.00
#
_symmetry.space_group_name_H-M   'P 1'
#
loop_
_entity.id
_entity.type
_entity.pdbx_description
1 polymer ?
#
loop_
_entity_poly.entity_id
_entity_poly.type
_entity_poly.pdbx_seq_one_letter_code
_entity_poly.pdbx_strand_id
1 'polypeptide(L)'
;MLESLLILFILFLFITPVPALAVALGLSTSHFLYRKHMLLRYQPTVGKRLAQWTLACSAINLILSFLLALCLSLAVLYLLTDLFYLFLFNFVFCFMVSARWFDFTHHLYRSRVLALSEHHTRVQNATADSPLVMVYGLRKSIGWGAGLTPVIVDAGLLDLDRESLRFKGLFLDLNLGPHRIEFAQPVSSEKIAFRPRQTQPHRIETFWLVVRDGFYPFKCRNTRDRILSLMGHPVETPAETLAPATPGQPAG
;
A
#
# COMPACT_ATOMS: atom_id res chain seq x y z
N MET A 1 16.97 0.89 24.58
CA MET A 1 15.61 0.92 25.20
C MET A 1 14.57 0.20 24.35
N LEU A 2 14.69 0.20 23.01
CA LEU A 2 13.77 -0.51 22.12
C LEU A 2 14.01 -2.04 22.13
N GLU A 3 15.27 -2.49 22.26
CA GLU A 3 15.56 -3.92 22.39
C GLU A 3 15.04 -4.54 23.70
N SER A 4 15.16 -3.82 24.82
CA SER A 4 14.63 -4.30 26.10
C SER A 4 13.10 -4.37 26.13
N LEU A 5 12.42 -3.46 25.44
CA LEU A 5 10.96 -3.52 25.23
C LEU A 5 10.55 -4.69 24.33
N LEU A 6 11.33 -4.98 23.29
CA LEU A 6 11.10 -6.10 22.38
C LEU A 6 11.29 -7.46 23.09
N ILE A 7 12.35 -7.58 23.90
CA ILE A 7 12.63 -8.78 24.70
C ILE A 7 11.52 -9.00 25.74
N LEU A 8 11.08 -7.93 26.42
CA LEU A 8 9.96 -8.01 27.38
C LEU A 8 8.64 -8.39 26.68
N PHE A 9 8.38 -7.86 25.48
CA PHE A 9 7.21 -8.19 24.68
C PHE A 9 7.20 -9.66 24.24
N ILE A 10 8.36 -10.18 23.82
CA ILE A 10 8.54 -11.60 23.48
C ILE A 10 8.35 -12.47 24.74
N LEU A 11 8.95 -12.11 25.89
CA LEU A 11 8.77 -12.83 27.14
C LEU A 11 7.30 -12.82 27.61
N PHE A 12 6.60 -11.69 27.49
CA PHE A 12 5.21 -11.55 27.90
C PHE A 12 4.25 -12.38 27.02
N LEU A 13 4.57 -12.50 25.72
CA LEU A 13 3.92 -13.43 24.79
C LEU A 13 4.16 -14.90 25.15
N PHE A 14 5.26 -15.25 25.82
CA PHE A 14 5.53 -16.62 26.28
C PHE A 14 4.94 -16.94 27.66
N ILE A 15 4.93 -15.97 28.59
CA ILE A 15 4.44 -16.17 29.97
C ILE A 15 2.91 -16.11 30.04
N THR A 16 2.27 -15.22 29.27
CA THR A 16 0.82 -15.07 29.22
C THR A 16 0.34 -15.02 27.76
N PRO A 17 0.52 -16.10 26.98
CA PRO A 17 0.33 -16.09 25.53
C PRO A 17 -1.07 -15.66 25.13
N VAL A 18 -2.09 -16.22 25.78
CA VAL A 18 -3.49 -15.96 25.39
C VAL A 18 -3.93 -14.54 25.79
N PRO A 19 -3.76 -14.06 27.03
CA PRO A 19 -4.13 -12.70 27.40
C PRO A 19 -3.33 -11.63 26.65
N ALA A 20 -2.01 -11.82 26.50
CA ALA A 20 -1.15 -10.86 25.79
C ALA A 20 -1.52 -10.76 24.32
N LEU A 21 -1.76 -11.90 23.66
CA LEU A 21 -2.20 -11.93 22.26
C LEU A 21 -3.58 -11.29 22.10
N ALA A 22 -4.51 -11.57 23.02
CA ALA A 22 -5.84 -10.97 23.02
C ALA A 22 -5.77 -9.44 23.17
N VAL A 23 -4.96 -8.92 24.09
CA VAL A 23 -4.74 -7.47 24.26
C VAL A 23 -4.08 -6.86 23.02
N ALA A 24 -3.04 -7.49 22.46
CA ALA A 24 -2.35 -7.00 21.27
C ALA A 24 -3.28 -6.97 20.04
N LEU A 25 -4.06 -8.03 19.83
CA LEU A 25 -5.08 -8.11 18.78
C LEU A 25 -6.17 -7.07 18.99
N GLY A 26 -6.64 -6.90 20.23
CA GLY A 26 -7.62 -5.88 20.60
C GLY A 26 -7.14 -4.49 20.24
N LEU A 27 -5.94 -4.10 20.70
CA LEU A 27 -5.34 -2.80 20.41
C LEU A 27 -5.10 -2.58 18.91
N SER A 28 -4.58 -3.59 18.20
CA SER A 28 -4.38 -3.53 16.76
C SER A 28 -5.68 -3.32 16.00
N THR A 29 -6.73 -4.06 16.37
CA THR A 29 -8.05 -3.98 15.76
C THR A 29 -8.71 -2.64 16.05
N SER A 30 -8.67 -2.17 17.30
CA SER A 30 -9.17 -0.84 17.68
C SER A 30 -8.45 0.27 16.92
N HIS A 31 -7.12 0.19 16.78
CA HIS A 31 -6.35 1.16 16.01
C HIS A 31 -6.70 1.14 14.52
N PHE A 32 -6.87 -0.05 13.93
CA PHE A 32 -7.31 -0.21 12.54
C PHE A 32 -8.69 0.40 12.32
N LEU A 33 -9.68 0.07 13.17
CA LEU A 33 -11.03 0.61 13.11
C LEU A 33 -11.05 2.13 13.29
N TYR A 34 -10.24 2.65 14.22
CA TYR A 34 -10.08 4.09 14.41
C TYR A 34 -9.63 4.80 13.14
N ARG A 35 -8.60 4.27 12.45
CA ARG A 35 -8.11 4.86 11.19
C ARG A 35 -9.18 4.84 10.09
N LYS A 36 -9.96 3.76 10.00
CA LYS A 36 -11.06 3.65 9.04
C LYS A 36 -12.21 4.61 9.35
N HIS A 37 -12.57 4.74 10.62
CA HIS A 37 -13.56 5.70 11.08
C HIS A 37 -13.13 7.14 10.78
N MET A 38 -11.86 7.48 11.06
CA MET A 38 -11.32 8.81 10.74
C MET A 38 -11.34 9.10 9.25
N LEU A 39 -10.96 8.13 8.41
CA LEU A 39 -11.07 8.27 6.96
C LEU A 39 -12.52 8.58 6.55
N LEU A 40 -13.51 7.79 7.00
CA LEU A 40 -14.91 8.01 6.63
C LEU A 40 -15.49 9.34 7.14
N ARG A 41 -15.02 9.81 8.31
CA ARG A 41 -15.48 11.06 8.92
C ARG A 41 -15.00 12.29 8.16
N TYR A 42 -13.76 12.29 7.70
CA TYR A 42 -13.14 13.44 7.04
C TYR A 42 -13.17 13.38 5.51
N GLN A 43 -13.57 12.24 4.94
CA GLN A 43 -13.73 12.08 3.50
C GLN A 43 -14.78 13.05 2.95
N PRO A 44 -14.49 13.80 1.86
CA PRO A 44 -15.47 14.64 1.19
C PRO A 44 -16.66 13.82 0.70
N THR A 45 -17.85 14.43 0.62
CA THR A 45 -19.10 13.74 0.27
C THR A 45 -19.01 12.97 -1.05
N VAL A 46 -18.39 13.58 -2.07
CA VAL A 46 -18.10 12.96 -3.38
C VAL A 46 -17.27 11.68 -3.23
N GLY A 47 -16.27 11.70 -2.34
CA GLY A 47 -15.34 10.60 -2.11
C GLY A 47 -15.82 9.54 -1.11
N LYS A 48 -16.98 9.69 -0.44
CA LYS A 48 -17.45 8.73 0.58
C LYS A 48 -17.73 7.36 0.00
N ARG A 49 -18.34 7.30 -1.20
CA ARG A 49 -18.58 6.03 -1.91
C ARG A 49 -17.26 5.32 -2.25
N LEU A 50 -16.23 6.08 -2.66
CA LEU A 50 -14.91 5.52 -2.92
C LEU A 50 -14.29 4.93 -1.64
N ALA A 51 -14.38 5.64 -0.52
CA ALA A 51 -13.87 5.14 0.75
C ALA A 51 -14.57 3.84 1.17
N GLN A 52 -15.90 3.77 1.04
CA GLN A 52 -16.69 2.55 1.29
C GLN A 52 -16.25 1.39 0.40
N TRP A 53 -16.07 1.62 -0.91
CA TRP A 53 -15.55 0.59 -1.82
C TRP A 53 -14.14 0.14 -1.46
N THR A 54 -13.27 1.07 -1.09
CA THR A 54 -11.91 0.75 -0.64
C THR A 54 -11.93 -0.13 0.63
N LEU A 55 -12.85 0.14 1.56
CA LEU A 55 -13.07 -0.70 2.73
C LEU A 55 -13.63 -2.09 2.35
N ALA A 56 -14.65 -2.14 1.50
CA ALA A 56 -15.28 -3.39 1.07
C ALA A 56 -14.29 -4.30 0.32
N CYS A 57 -13.52 -3.75 -0.63
CA CYS A 57 -12.48 -4.47 -1.33
C CYS A 57 -11.39 -4.97 -0.37
N SER A 58 -10.97 -4.15 0.60
CA SER A 58 -10.03 -4.59 1.64
C SER A 58 -10.57 -5.76 2.47
N ALA A 59 -11.87 -5.78 2.79
CA ALA A 59 -12.49 -6.87 3.54
C ALA A 59 -12.62 -8.15 2.70
N ILE A 60 -13.05 -8.03 1.45
CA ILE A 60 -13.13 -9.16 0.51
C ILE A 60 -11.75 -9.77 0.29
N ASN A 61 -10.72 -8.95 0.08
CA ASN A 61 -9.36 -9.43 -0.13
C ASN A 61 -8.82 -10.19 1.11
N LEU A 62 -9.16 -9.72 2.31
CA LEU A 62 -8.82 -10.40 3.56
C LEU A 62 -9.49 -11.77 3.65
N ILE A 63 -10.80 -11.86 3.37
CA ILE A 63 -11.56 -13.13 3.37
C ILE A 63 -10.97 -14.12 2.36
N LEU A 64 -10.71 -13.68 1.14
CA LEU A 64 -10.12 -14.53 0.09
C LEU A 64 -8.71 -15.02 0.46
N SER A 65 -7.92 -14.17 1.13
CA SER A 65 -6.58 -14.54 1.61
C SER A 65 -6.64 -15.62 2.70
N PHE A 66 -7.63 -15.54 3.61
CA PHE A 66 -7.89 -16.58 4.61
C PHE A 66 -8.31 -17.89 3.97
N LEU A 67 -9.23 -17.86 2.99
CA LEU A 67 -9.67 -19.06 2.27
C LEU A 67 -8.52 -19.73 1.52
N LEU A 68 -7.68 -18.95 0.82
CA LEU A 68 -6.52 -19.49 0.11
C LEU A 68 -5.52 -20.15 1.08
N ALA A 69 -5.24 -19.50 2.21
CA ALA A 69 -4.35 -20.04 3.23
C ALA A 69 -4.88 -21.35 3.83
N LEU A 70 -6.19 -21.41 4.07
CA LEU A 70 -6.86 -22.62 4.55
C LEU A 70 -6.71 -23.76 3.55
N CYS A 71 -7.00 -23.53 2.27
CA CYS A 71 -6.86 -24.54 1.21
C CYS A 71 -5.42 -25.05 1.09
N LEU A 72 -4.44 -24.15 1.10
CA LEU A 72 -3.01 -24.53 1.05
C LEU A 72 -2.60 -25.34 2.27
N SER A 73 -3.02 -24.92 3.46
CA SER A 73 -2.70 -25.63 4.70
C SER A 73 -3.33 -27.02 4.76
N LEU A 74 -4.59 -27.14 4.33
CA LEU A 74 -5.28 -28.43 4.24
C LEU A 74 -4.62 -29.36 3.23
N ALA A 75 -4.15 -28.83 2.09
CA ALA A 75 -3.40 -29.62 1.12
C ALA A 75 -2.10 -30.18 1.73
N VAL A 76 -1.36 -29.36 2.48
CA VAL A 76 -0.14 -29.82 3.18
C VAL A 76 -0.47 -30.87 4.24
N LEU A 77 -1.53 -30.66 5.04
CA LEU A 77 -1.97 -31.63 6.05
C LEU A 77 -2.40 -32.96 5.43
N TYR A 78 -3.09 -32.93 4.28
CA TYR A 78 -3.46 -34.15 3.57
C TYR A 78 -2.22 -34.91 3.06
N LEU A 79 -1.18 -34.20 2.62
CA LEU A 79 0.08 -34.77 2.15
C LEU A 79 1.00 -35.27 3.29
N LEU A 80 0.84 -34.72 4.49
CA LEU A 80 1.61 -35.05 5.69
C LEU A 80 0.65 -35.56 6.77
N THR A 81 0.34 -36.86 6.72
CA THR A 81 -0.48 -37.52 7.73
C THR A 81 0.16 -37.43 9.13
N ASP A 82 -0.59 -36.84 10.07
CA ASP A 82 -0.34 -36.69 11.52
C ASP A 82 0.58 -35.59 12.05
N LEU A 83 0.36 -34.32 11.66
CA LEU A 83 1.02 -33.17 12.30
C LEU A 83 0.13 -31.91 12.45
N PHE A 84 -0.65 -31.80 13.54
CA PHE A 84 -1.47 -30.62 13.84
C PHE A 84 -0.65 -29.31 13.95
N TYR A 85 0.50 -29.36 14.62
CA TYR A 85 1.38 -28.20 14.76
C TYR A 85 1.96 -27.75 13.42
N LEU A 86 2.24 -28.69 12.52
CA LEU A 86 2.70 -28.38 11.17
C LEU A 86 1.59 -27.73 10.34
N PHE A 87 0.34 -28.19 10.48
CA PHE A 87 -0.82 -27.53 9.87
C PHE A 87 -0.95 -26.09 10.37
N LEU A 88 -0.92 -25.86 11.69
CA LEU A 88 -1.09 -24.51 12.23
C LEU A 88 0.02 -23.56 11.75
N PHE A 89 1.26 -24.02 11.76
CA PHE A 89 2.40 -23.26 11.24
C PHE A 89 2.21 -22.91 9.75
N ASN A 90 1.85 -23.90 8.92
CA ASN A 90 1.63 -23.69 7.49
C ASN A 90 0.45 -22.76 7.23
N PHE A 91 -0.65 -22.91 7.94
CA PHE A 91 -1.79 -22.01 7.83
C PHE A 91 -1.39 -20.56 8.07
N VAL A 92 -0.70 -20.28 9.18
CA VAL A 92 -0.25 -18.93 9.53
C VAL A 92 0.75 -18.41 8.49
N PHE A 93 1.70 -19.24 8.07
CA PHE A 93 2.68 -18.86 7.05
C PHE A 93 2.03 -18.54 5.70
N CYS A 94 1.20 -19.45 5.19
CA CYS A 94 0.48 -19.27 3.93
C CYS A 94 -0.46 -18.07 3.97
N PHE A 95 -1.11 -17.81 5.12
CA PHE A 95 -1.94 -16.63 5.32
C PHE A 95 -1.14 -15.33 5.24
N MET A 96 -0.01 -15.25 5.93
CA MET A 96 0.84 -14.06 5.91
C MET A 96 1.38 -13.78 4.49
N VAL A 97 1.71 -14.84 3.74
CA VAL A 97 2.11 -14.72 2.34
C VAL A 97 0.94 -14.27 1.47
N SER A 98 -0.21 -14.94 1.55
CA SER A 98 -1.36 -14.64 0.68
C SER A 98 -1.91 -13.23 0.90
N ALA A 99 -2.05 -12.81 2.17
CA ALA A 99 -2.56 -11.49 2.55
C ALA A 99 -1.67 -10.35 2.04
N ARG A 100 -0.38 -10.62 1.79
CA ARG A 100 0.57 -9.63 1.26
C ARG A 100 0.69 -9.67 -0.27
N TRP A 101 0.53 -10.84 -0.89
CA TRP A 101 0.93 -11.04 -2.29
C TRP A 101 -0.19 -10.81 -3.30
N PHE A 102 -1.46 -10.95 -2.90
CA PHE A 102 -2.58 -10.95 -3.83
C PHE A 102 -3.55 -9.79 -3.58
N ASP A 103 -3.92 -9.08 -4.64
CA ASP A 103 -5.08 -8.19 -4.67
C ASP A 103 -6.17 -8.80 -5.55
N PHE A 104 -6.94 -9.73 -4.96
CA PHE A 104 -8.08 -10.39 -5.63
C PHE A 104 -9.16 -9.41 -6.07
N THR A 105 -9.17 -8.21 -5.49
CA THR A 105 -10.17 -7.19 -5.77
C THR A 105 -9.74 -6.19 -6.83
N HIS A 106 -8.52 -6.32 -7.40
CA HIS A 106 -7.96 -5.34 -8.33
C HIS A 106 -8.91 -4.99 -9.49
N HIS A 107 -9.41 -6.00 -10.22
CA HIS A 107 -10.29 -5.77 -11.36
C HIS A 107 -11.65 -5.17 -10.97
N LEU A 108 -12.22 -5.64 -9.86
CA LEU A 108 -13.48 -5.11 -9.32
C LEU A 108 -13.31 -3.66 -8.87
N TYR A 109 -12.20 -3.35 -8.21
CA TYR A 109 -11.90 -2.01 -7.74
C TYR A 109 -11.69 -1.06 -8.93
N ARG A 110 -10.89 -1.46 -9.93
CA ARG A 110 -10.64 -0.68 -11.15
C ARG A 110 -11.95 -0.35 -11.87
N SER A 111 -12.82 -1.33 -12.11
CA SER A 111 -14.09 -1.09 -12.80
C SER A 111 -15.01 -0.14 -12.03
N ARG A 112 -15.07 -0.28 -10.70
CA ARG A 112 -15.88 0.60 -9.85
C ARG A 112 -15.35 2.03 -9.79
N VAL A 113 -14.02 2.21 -9.73
CA VAL A 113 -13.41 3.56 -9.77
C VAL A 113 -13.67 4.21 -11.12
N LEU A 114 -13.48 3.50 -12.23
CA LEU A 114 -13.75 4.02 -13.57
C LEU A 114 -15.24 4.40 -13.73
N ALA A 115 -16.16 3.55 -13.31
CA ALA A 115 -17.60 3.85 -13.35
C ALA A 115 -17.97 5.08 -12.49
N LEU A 116 -17.36 5.22 -11.30
CA LEU A 116 -17.53 6.43 -10.46
C LEU A 116 -16.94 7.67 -11.13
N SER A 117 -15.89 7.50 -11.91
CA SER A 117 -15.14 8.57 -12.56
C SER A 117 -15.80 9.09 -13.84
N GLU A 118 -16.46 8.23 -14.61
CA GLU A 118 -17.25 8.60 -15.78
C GLU A 118 -18.40 9.56 -15.40
N HIS A 119 -19.02 9.33 -14.24
CA HIS A 119 -20.03 10.23 -13.71
C HIS A 119 -19.50 11.63 -13.32
N HIS A 120 -18.18 11.79 -13.14
CA HIS A 120 -17.56 13.04 -12.68
C HIS A 120 -16.80 13.81 -13.77
N THR A 121 -17.03 13.49 -15.06
CA THR A 121 -16.59 14.24 -16.28
C THR A 121 -15.09 14.58 -16.42
N ARG A 122 -14.22 14.25 -15.45
CA ARG A 122 -12.81 14.67 -15.44
C ARG A 122 -11.81 13.66 -15.98
N VAL A 123 -12.24 12.45 -16.34
CA VAL A 123 -11.34 11.34 -16.74
C VAL A 123 -11.46 10.96 -18.22
N GLN A 124 -12.07 11.82 -19.05
CA GLN A 124 -12.28 11.57 -20.47
C GLN A 124 -10.99 11.57 -21.33
N ASN A 125 -9.85 12.01 -20.80
CA ASN A 125 -8.60 12.14 -21.57
C ASN A 125 -7.50 11.14 -21.17
N ALA A 126 -7.84 10.08 -20.45
CA ALA A 126 -6.82 9.09 -20.07
C ALA A 126 -6.51 8.15 -21.24
N THR A 127 -5.24 8.14 -21.65
CA THR A 127 -4.72 7.15 -22.59
C THR A 127 -4.81 5.74 -21.99
N ALA A 128 -4.96 4.72 -22.85
CA ALA A 128 -5.10 3.31 -22.42
C ALA A 128 -3.97 2.82 -21.49
N ASP A 129 -2.82 3.50 -21.48
CA ASP A 129 -1.63 3.18 -20.68
C ASP A 129 -1.50 3.97 -19.37
N SER A 130 -2.51 4.78 -18.98
CA SER A 130 -2.47 5.53 -17.73
C SER A 130 -2.65 4.59 -16.53
N PRO A 131 -1.68 4.49 -15.59
CA PRO A 131 -1.80 3.57 -14.47
C PRO A 131 -2.90 4.03 -13.50
N LEU A 132 -3.63 3.07 -12.95
CA LEU A 132 -4.56 3.33 -11.86
C LEU A 132 -3.78 3.61 -10.57
N VAL A 133 -4.08 4.73 -9.94
CA VAL A 133 -3.38 5.20 -8.75
C VAL A 133 -4.38 5.62 -7.67
N MET A 134 -4.04 5.35 -6.41
CA MET A 134 -4.71 5.93 -5.26
C MET A 134 -3.82 6.99 -4.61
N VAL A 135 -4.43 8.05 -4.11
CA VAL A 135 -3.76 9.09 -3.32
C VAL A 135 -4.36 9.13 -1.93
N TYR A 136 -3.54 8.94 -0.90
CA TYR A 136 -3.92 9.04 0.50
C TYR A 136 -3.38 10.35 1.07
N GLY A 137 -4.26 11.22 1.56
CA GLY A 137 -3.88 12.37 2.37
C GLY A 137 -3.73 11.94 3.83
N LEU A 138 -2.55 12.11 4.40
CA LEU A 138 -2.22 11.68 5.75
C LEU A 138 -2.00 12.85 6.70
N ARG A 139 -2.43 12.68 7.94
CA ARG A 139 -2.22 13.62 9.04
C ARG A 139 -1.60 12.89 10.22
N LYS A 140 -0.81 13.58 11.05
CA LYS A 140 -0.36 13.03 12.33
C LYS A 140 -1.55 12.57 13.16
N SER A 141 -1.48 11.32 13.62
CA SER A 141 -2.49 10.74 14.49
C SER A 141 -2.67 11.61 15.74
N ILE A 142 -3.92 11.84 16.13
CA ILE A 142 -4.25 12.41 17.42
C ILE A 142 -4.78 11.25 18.26
N GLY A 143 -4.10 10.91 19.35
CA GLY A 143 -4.51 9.82 20.26
C GLY A 143 -3.52 8.64 20.29
N TRP A 144 -4.05 7.42 20.47
CA TRP A 144 -3.25 6.19 20.61
C TRP A 144 -2.61 5.76 19.28
N GLY A 145 -1.28 5.69 19.29
CA GLY A 145 -0.46 5.25 18.17
C GLY A 145 0.31 6.41 17.53
N ALA A 146 1.65 6.29 17.55
CA ALA A 146 2.53 7.16 16.78
C ALA A 146 2.35 6.87 15.28
N GLY A 147 2.32 7.92 14.46
CA GLY A 147 2.34 7.79 13.00
C GLY A 147 1.26 8.58 12.27
N LEU A 148 1.10 8.23 10.99
CA LEU A 148 0.26 8.94 10.02
C LEU A 148 -1.09 8.23 9.81
N THR A 149 -2.18 8.95 10.00
CA THR A 149 -3.56 8.48 9.80
C THR A 149 -4.12 9.01 8.48
N PRO A 150 -4.71 8.14 7.63
CA PRO A 150 -5.36 8.60 6.41
C PRO A 150 -6.64 9.37 6.75
N VAL A 151 -6.72 10.57 6.22
CA VAL A 151 -7.86 11.50 6.39
C VAL A 151 -8.67 11.58 5.10
N ILE A 152 -7.99 11.44 3.96
CA ILE A 152 -8.61 11.48 2.63
C ILE A 152 -8.02 10.35 1.79
N VAL A 153 -8.86 9.71 0.98
CA VAL A 153 -8.46 8.78 -0.08
C VAL A 153 -9.11 9.19 -1.38
N ASP A 154 -8.31 9.39 -2.42
CA ASP A 154 -8.81 9.51 -3.78
C ASP A 154 -8.22 8.41 -4.67
N ALA A 155 -8.88 8.12 -5.77
CA ALA A 155 -8.43 7.16 -6.76
C ALA A 155 -8.76 7.68 -8.15
N GLY A 156 -7.86 7.42 -9.08
CA GLY A 156 -8.02 7.86 -10.46
C GLY A 156 -6.82 7.47 -11.30
N LEU A 157 -6.68 8.15 -12.42
CA LEU A 157 -5.64 7.85 -13.40
C LEU A 157 -4.51 8.86 -13.29
N LEU A 158 -3.30 8.36 -13.46
CA LEU A 158 -2.11 9.20 -13.51
C LEU A 158 -1.75 9.42 -14.98
N ASP A 159 -1.82 10.69 -15.39
CA ASP A 159 -1.40 11.14 -16.71
C ASP A 159 0.13 11.25 -16.71
N LEU A 160 0.77 10.41 -17.52
CA LEU A 160 2.22 10.30 -17.66
C LEU A 160 2.62 10.94 -18.99
N ASP A 161 2.49 12.26 -19.10
CA ASP A 161 3.04 12.99 -20.24
C ASP A 161 4.50 13.37 -19.98
N ARG A 162 5.32 13.51 -21.04
CA ARG A 162 6.77 13.75 -20.95
C ARG A 162 7.12 15.03 -20.19
N GLU A 163 6.19 15.98 -20.12
CA GLU A 163 6.39 17.28 -19.49
C GLU A 163 5.46 17.53 -18.28
N SER A 164 4.46 16.67 -18.04
CA SER A 164 3.54 16.86 -16.93
C SER A 164 3.08 15.55 -16.29
N LEU A 165 3.32 15.44 -14.98
CA LEU A 165 2.81 14.36 -14.15
C LEU A 165 1.56 14.85 -13.44
N ARG A 166 0.37 14.41 -13.88
CA ARG A 166 -0.89 14.90 -13.31
C ARG A 166 -1.78 13.76 -12.85
N PHE A 167 -2.13 13.79 -11.57
CA PHE A 167 -3.12 12.87 -11.00
C PHE A 167 -4.52 13.44 -11.17
N LYS A 168 -5.37 12.71 -11.90
CA LYS A 168 -6.79 13.03 -12.10
C LYS A 168 -7.64 12.03 -11.31
N GLY A 169 -7.96 12.39 -10.08
CA GLY A 169 -8.82 11.62 -9.18
C GLY A 169 -10.30 11.94 -9.34
N LEU A 170 -11.15 11.32 -8.49
CA LEU A 170 -12.59 11.62 -8.46
C LEU A 170 -12.86 13.05 -7.99
N PHE A 171 -12.03 13.58 -7.10
CA PHE A 171 -12.23 14.93 -6.55
C PHE A 171 -10.94 15.73 -6.32
N LEU A 172 -9.77 15.08 -6.34
CA LEU A 172 -8.46 15.72 -6.36
C LEU A 172 -7.93 15.81 -7.79
N ASP A 173 -7.31 16.94 -8.09
CA ASP A 173 -6.54 17.16 -9.31
C ASP A 173 -5.18 17.72 -8.89
N LEU A 174 -4.15 16.89 -8.96
CA LEU A 174 -2.82 17.21 -8.44
C LEU A 174 -1.82 17.23 -9.59
N ASN A 175 -1.13 18.37 -9.74
CA ASN A 175 0.04 18.47 -10.59
C ASN A 175 1.29 18.12 -9.76
N LEU A 176 1.91 17.00 -10.11
CA LEU A 176 3.03 16.35 -9.42
C LEU A 176 4.36 16.63 -10.14
N GLY A 177 4.46 17.73 -10.89
CA GLY A 177 5.71 18.15 -11.52
C GLY A 177 6.79 18.53 -10.49
N PRO A 178 8.08 18.49 -10.90
CA PRO A 178 9.24 18.61 -10.01
C PRO A 178 9.28 19.93 -9.23
N HIS A 179 8.79 21.04 -9.80
CA HIS A 179 8.79 22.33 -9.12
C HIS A 179 7.69 22.50 -8.07
N ARG A 180 6.69 21.62 -8.04
CA ARG A 180 5.53 21.68 -7.14
C ARG A 180 5.64 20.73 -5.94
N ILE A 181 6.64 19.86 -5.94
CA ILE A 181 6.89 18.89 -4.89
C ILE A 181 8.07 19.37 -4.03
N GLU A 182 7.92 19.26 -2.71
CA GLU A 182 8.97 19.57 -1.74
C GLU A 182 9.90 18.37 -1.56
N PHE A 183 9.31 17.18 -1.42
CA PHE A 183 10.02 15.91 -1.45
C PHE A 183 9.14 14.80 -2.02
N ALA A 184 9.77 13.80 -2.62
CA ALA A 184 9.16 12.51 -2.91
C ALA A 184 10.15 11.38 -2.60
N GLN A 185 9.69 10.31 -1.93
CA GLN A 185 10.50 9.16 -1.57
C GLN A 185 9.72 7.84 -1.69
N PRO A 186 10.38 6.73 -2.08
CA PRO A 186 9.77 5.42 -2.08
C PRO A 186 9.52 4.94 -0.64
N VAL A 187 8.31 4.42 -0.37
CA VAL A 187 7.94 3.79 0.92
C VAL A 187 7.87 2.27 0.79
N SER A 188 7.36 1.77 -0.34
CA SER A 188 7.33 0.35 -0.68
C SER A 188 7.28 0.17 -2.20
N SER A 189 7.25 -1.06 -2.71
CA SER A 189 7.25 -1.37 -4.15
C SER A 189 6.18 -0.65 -4.97
N GLU A 190 5.07 -0.27 -4.34
CA GLU A 190 3.93 0.37 -4.98
C GLU A 190 3.66 1.79 -4.44
N LYS A 191 4.35 2.22 -3.38
CA LYS A 191 4.02 3.45 -2.62
C LYS A 191 5.12 4.50 -2.70
N ILE A 192 4.72 5.73 -2.97
CA ILE A 192 5.55 6.93 -2.95
C ILE A 192 4.97 7.87 -1.90
N ALA A 193 5.77 8.29 -0.92
CA ALA A 193 5.42 9.41 -0.06
C ALA A 193 5.88 10.70 -0.72
N PHE A 194 5.01 11.70 -0.79
CA PHE A 194 5.36 13.01 -1.30
C PHE A 194 4.69 14.12 -0.50
N ARG A 195 5.27 15.33 -0.53
CA ARG A 195 4.65 16.54 0.00
C ARG A 195 4.66 17.63 -1.06
N PRO A 196 3.50 18.21 -1.40
CA PRO A 196 3.44 19.37 -2.28
C PRO A 196 3.95 20.62 -1.56
N ARG A 197 4.64 21.50 -2.29
CA ARG A 197 5.16 22.78 -1.76
C ARG A 197 4.07 23.76 -1.34
N GLN A 198 2.89 23.68 -1.93
CA GLN A 198 1.77 24.53 -1.55
C GLN A 198 1.03 23.93 -0.35
N THR A 199 0.84 24.76 0.69
CA THR A 199 0.10 24.44 1.90
C THR A 199 -1.32 24.04 1.53
N GLN A 200 -1.69 22.80 1.83
CA GLN A 200 -3.02 22.32 1.51
C GLN A 200 -4.03 22.65 2.61
N PRO A 201 -5.29 22.96 2.25
CA PRO A 201 -6.37 22.96 3.22
C PRO A 201 -6.51 21.55 3.84
N HIS A 202 -6.90 21.49 5.12
CA HIS A 202 -7.19 20.28 5.91
C HIS A 202 -6.05 19.59 6.67
N ARG A 203 -4.97 20.30 7.02
CA ARG A 203 -3.90 19.79 7.93
C ARG A 203 -3.30 18.45 7.44
N ILE A 204 -3.16 18.28 6.13
CA ILE A 204 -2.50 17.12 5.54
C ILE A 204 -0.99 17.36 5.59
N GLU A 205 -0.25 16.43 6.18
CA GLU A 205 1.20 16.56 6.37
C GLU A 205 1.99 15.88 5.25
N THR A 206 1.45 14.80 4.70
CA THR A 206 2.12 13.99 3.67
C THR A 206 1.06 13.26 2.84
N PHE A 207 1.35 13.06 1.57
CA PHE A 207 0.56 12.23 0.68
C PHE A 207 1.26 10.92 0.41
N TRP A 208 0.50 9.83 0.32
CA TRP A 208 0.97 8.59 -0.27
C TRP A 208 0.28 8.36 -1.60
N LEU A 209 1.08 8.27 -2.66
CA LEU A 209 0.67 7.79 -3.97
C LEU A 209 0.89 6.27 -4.01
N VAL A 210 -0.16 5.51 -4.28
CA VAL A 210 -0.14 4.04 -4.33
C VAL A 210 -0.51 3.60 -5.74
N VAL A 211 0.46 3.02 -6.45
CA VAL A 211 0.25 2.44 -7.78
C VAL A 211 -0.57 1.15 -7.61
N ARG A 212 -1.75 1.10 -8.22
CA ARG A 212 -2.71 -0.02 -8.12
C ARG A 212 -2.92 -0.69 -9.47
N ASP A 213 -1.86 -0.78 -10.27
CA ASP A 213 -1.96 -1.15 -11.67
C ASP A 213 -1.79 -2.64 -11.96
N GLY A 214 -1.69 -3.48 -10.91
CA GLY A 214 -1.60 -4.92 -11.09
C GLY A 214 -2.12 -5.72 -9.91
N PHE A 215 -2.51 -6.96 -10.20
CA PHE A 215 -2.87 -7.99 -9.23
C PHE A 215 -1.73 -8.30 -8.24
N TYR A 216 -0.48 -8.08 -8.67
CA TYR A 216 0.72 -8.27 -7.87
C TYR A 216 1.36 -6.90 -7.50
N PRO A 217 1.41 -6.55 -6.21
CA PRO A 217 2.04 -5.30 -5.71
C PRO A 217 3.49 -5.08 -6.17
N PHE A 218 4.25 -6.16 -6.37
CA PHE A 218 5.67 -6.08 -6.73
C PHE A 218 5.91 -5.71 -8.20
N LYS A 219 4.94 -5.98 -9.08
CA LYS A 219 5.03 -5.60 -10.50
C LYS A 219 4.98 -4.09 -10.70
N CYS A 220 4.53 -3.35 -9.69
CA CYS A 220 4.41 -1.89 -9.76
C CYS A 220 5.75 -1.15 -9.49
N ARG A 221 6.84 -1.84 -9.13
CA ARG A 221 8.13 -1.19 -8.78
C ARG A 221 8.70 -0.35 -9.93
N ASN A 222 8.72 -0.90 -11.14
CA ASN A 222 9.24 -0.17 -12.31
C ASN A 222 8.39 1.07 -12.62
N THR A 223 7.06 0.94 -12.54
CA THR A 223 6.13 2.06 -12.72
C THR A 223 6.32 3.12 -11.64
N ARG A 224 6.48 2.71 -10.37
CA ARG A 224 6.78 3.59 -9.24
C ARG A 224 8.07 4.37 -9.46
N ASP A 225 9.14 3.68 -9.86
CA ASP A 225 10.46 4.29 -10.05
C ASP A 225 10.45 5.28 -11.24
N ARG A 226 9.70 4.95 -12.30
CA ARG A 226 9.42 5.87 -13.41
C ARG A 226 8.63 7.11 -12.96
N ILE A 227 7.65 6.94 -12.08
CA ILE A 227 6.88 8.07 -11.54
C ILE A 227 7.79 8.98 -10.68
N LEU A 228 8.64 8.38 -9.83
CA LEU A 228 9.59 9.12 -8.99
C LEU A 228 10.59 9.93 -9.81
N SER A 229 11.15 9.35 -10.88
CA SER A 229 12.07 10.07 -11.75
C SER A 229 11.39 11.26 -12.43
N LEU A 230 10.12 11.11 -12.86
CA LEU A 230 9.32 12.21 -13.42
C LEU A 230 8.97 13.30 -12.39
N MET A 231 8.92 12.96 -11.10
CA MET A 231 8.80 13.94 -10.00
C MET A 231 10.12 14.71 -9.75
N GLY A 232 11.20 14.41 -10.47
CA GLY A 232 12.52 15.01 -10.26
C GLY A 232 13.29 14.46 -9.06
N HIS A 233 12.86 13.31 -8.52
CA HIS A 233 13.51 12.63 -7.40
C HIS A 233 13.97 11.23 -7.86
N PRO A 234 15.19 11.12 -8.43
CA PRO A 234 15.69 9.81 -8.83
C PRO A 234 15.80 8.91 -7.60
N VAL A 235 15.41 7.65 -7.77
CA VAL A 235 15.70 6.61 -6.79
C VAL A 235 17.22 6.42 -6.82
N GLU A 236 17.89 6.70 -5.70
CA GLU A 236 19.28 6.26 -5.53
C GLU A 236 19.30 4.74 -5.66
N THR A 237 19.63 4.24 -6.84
CA THR A 237 20.08 2.88 -7.02
C THR A 237 21.35 2.76 -6.16
N PRO A 238 21.44 1.82 -5.20
CA PRO A 238 22.74 1.48 -4.69
C PRO A 238 23.57 1.09 -5.90
N ALA A 239 24.69 1.78 -6.11
CA ALA A 239 25.60 1.50 -7.21
C ALA A 239 26.00 0.03 -7.10
N GLU A 240 25.41 -0.82 -7.95
CA GLU A 240 25.94 -2.15 -8.19
C GLU A 240 27.27 -1.94 -8.89
N THR A 241 28.31 -2.06 -8.09
CA THR A 241 29.69 -2.35 -8.45
C THR A 241 29.71 -3.62 -9.33
N LEU A 242 29.38 -3.48 -10.60
CA LEU A 242 29.56 -4.50 -11.62
C LEU A 242 30.18 -3.82 -12.85
N ALA A 243 31.41 -3.34 -12.67
CA ALA A 243 32.32 -3.27 -13.81
C ALA A 243 32.64 -4.73 -14.21
N PRO A 244 32.39 -5.15 -15.45
CA PRO A 244 32.81 -6.48 -15.89
C PRO A 244 34.34 -6.51 -15.92
N ALA A 245 34.92 -7.41 -15.12
CA ALA A 245 36.33 -7.76 -15.22
C ALA A 245 36.61 -8.22 -16.66
N THR A 246 37.48 -7.50 -17.36
CA THR A 246 37.93 -7.83 -18.72
C THR A 246 38.83 -9.06 -18.64
N PRO A 247 38.49 -10.21 -19.25
CA PRO A 247 39.41 -11.34 -19.35
C PRO A 247 40.16 -11.23 -20.67
N GLY A 248 41.44 -10.90 -20.62
CA GLY A 248 42.25 -10.90 -21.84
C GLY A 248 43.64 -10.31 -21.69
N GLN A 249 44.56 -11.05 -21.09
CA GLN A 249 45.98 -10.99 -21.46
C GLN A 249 46.60 -12.39 -21.27
N PRO A 250 47.08 -13.04 -22.34
CA PRO A 250 47.90 -14.24 -22.20
C PRO A 250 49.31 -13.84 -21.76
N ALA A 251 49.89 -14.65 -20.88
CA ALA A 251 51.29 -14.54 -20.48
C ALA A 251 52.19 -14.78 -21.71
N GLY A 252 53.08 -13.83 -21.98
CA GLY A 252 54.27 -13.95 -22.80
C GLY A 252 55.45 -13.43 -22.00
#